data_AF-A0A1X1ZG07-F1
#
_entry.id   AF-A0A1X1ZG07-F1
#
_cell.length_a   1.000
_cell.length_b   1.000
_cell.length_c   1.000
_cell.angle_alpha   90.00
_cell.angle_beta   90.00
_cell.angle_gamma   90.00
#
_symmetry.space_group_name_H-M   'P 1'
#
loop_
_entity.id
_entity.type
_entity.pdbx_description
1 polymer ?
#
loop_
_entity_poly.entity_id
_entity_poly.type
_entity_poly.pdbx_seq_one_letter_code
_entity_poly.pdbx_strand_id
1 'polypeptide(L)'
;MSARWGRPARETGDGWVVVDVETSGFRPGQARVLSVAALALDPDGRVEQAVSHLVNPGTDPGPTHVHGLTAEMLAGQPQFADVVDEVAALLPGRTLVAHNVAFDYTFLAAEAEMAGAVLPVDSVMCTLELARRLDLGLPNLRLQTLAAHWGVVQTRAHDALDDARVLAGVLEPALQRARERDVWLPVRPVTRRRWPNGRITHEELRPLKALASRMPCAYLNPGRYVRGRPLVQGMRVALSAECTRTHEELVERILHAGLAYSDVVDAQTSLVICNEERPEQGKGYLAHELGVPTVSDHDFMACVDRVGGIVQGTGIEEFVDAGPAGEQISLF
;
A
#
# COMPACT_ATOMS: atom_id res chain seq x y z
N MET A 1 -12.77 -13.13 2.13
CA MET A 1 -11.70 -12.94 3.12
C MET A 1 -11.51 -11.44 3.29
N SER A 2 -11.45 -10.93 4.52
CA SER A 2 -11.11 -9.51 4.75
C SER A 2 -9.78 -9.22 4.05
N ALA A 3 -9.74 -8.17 3.25
CA ALA A 3 -8.50 -7.59 2.78
C ALA A 3 -7.55 -7.44 3.98
N ARG A 4 -6.31 -7.92 3.87
CA ARG A 4 -5.31 -7.81 4.93
C ARG A 4 -4.32 -6.73 4.52
N TRP A 5 -4.32 -5.64 5.27
CA TRP A 5 -3.31 -4.58 5.16
C TRP A 5 -2.14 -4.94 6.06
N GLY A 6 -0.93 -4.82 5.50
CA GLY A 6 0.28 -5.23 6.17
C GLY A 6 0.45 -6.74 6.26
N ARG A 7 1.71 -7.15 6.44
CA ARG A 7 2.06 -8.54 6.72
C ARG A 7 3.26 -8.59 7.67
N PRO A 8 3.24 -9.40 8.74
CA PRO A 8 4.45 -9.65 9.52
C PRO A 8 5.60 -10.11 8.62
N ALA A 9 6.81 -9.57 8.78
CA ALA A 9 7.94 -9.92 7.93
C ALA A 9 8.37 -11.40 8.04
N ARG A 10 8.00 -12.06 9.14
CA ARG A 10 8.20 -13.50 9.37
C ARG A 10 7.21 -14.40 8.62
N GLU A 11 6.07 -13.86 8.17
CA GLU A 11 5.13 -14.62 7.35
C GLU A 11 5.63 -14.68 5.91
N THR A 12 5.85 -15.90 5.43
CA THR A 12 6.25 -16.19 4.05
C THR A 12 5.12 -15.87 3.08
N GLY A 13 5.45 -15.27 1.94
CA GLY A 13 4.54 -15.18 0.79
C GLY A 13 5.07 -16.00 -0.38
N ASP A 14 4.35 -16.00 -1.50
CA ASP A 14 4.68 -16.83 -2.68
C ASP A 14 5.73 -16.19 -3.62
N GLY A 15 6.37 -15.10 -3.20
CA GLY A 15 7.40 -14.38 -3.94
C GLY A 15 7.04 -12.93 -4.25
N TRP A 16 7.89 -12.29 -5.05
CA TRP A 16 7.80 -10.86 -5.38
C TRP A 16 7.92 -10.65 -6.89
N VAL A 17 7.30 -9.59 -7.41
CA VAL A 17 7.68 -9.07 -8.73
C VAL A 17 8.09 -7.63 -8.58
N VAL A 18 9.38 -7.35 -8.78
CA VAL A 18 9.89 -5.99 -8.78
C VAL A 18 9.58 -5.37 -10.13
N VAL A 19 8.94 -4.21 -10.11
CA VAL A 19 8.56 -3.44 -11.30
C VAL A 19 9.16 -2.05 -11.21
N ASP A 20 9.59 -1.55 -12.36
CA ASP A 20 9.90 -0.14 -12.58
C ASP A 20 9.38 0.29 -13.97
N VAL A 21 8.89 1.52 -14.09
CA VAL A 21 8.44 2.11 -15.35
C VAL A 21 9.01 3.51 -15.57
N GLU A 22 9.42 3.78 -16.81
CA GLU A 22 9.67 5.13 -17.30
C GLU A 22 8.46 5.62 -18.11
N THR A 23 8.12 6.90 -17.98
CA THR A 23 6.83 7.43 -18.49
C THR A 23 6.98 8.80 -19.13
N SER A 24 6.09 9.15 -20.07
CA SER A 24 6.12 10.47 -20.75
C SER A 24 5.64 11.65 -19.90
N GLY A 25 5.23 11.39 -18.66
CA GLY A 25 4.68 12.39 -17.75
C GLY A 25 4.09 11.75 -16.50
N PHE A 26 3.43 12.54 -15.65
CA PHE A 26 3.05 12.08 -14.30
C PHE A 26 1.59 11.63 -14.13
N ARG A 27 0.79 11.63 -15.21
CA ARG A 27 -0.65 11.36 -15.14
C ARG A 27 -0.99 10.07 -15.90
N PRO A 28 -1.25 8.94 -15.22
CA PRO A 28 -1.69 7.71 -15.86
C PRO A 28 -2.92 7.93 -16.76
N GLY A 29 -2.96 7.25 -17.91
CA GLY A 29 -4.04 7.38 -18.91
C GLY A 29 -3.98 8.65 -19.78
N GLN A 30 -3.21 9.67 -19.38
CA GLN A 30 -2.85 10.82 -20.24
C GLN A 30 -1.43 10.68 -20.77
N ALA A 31 -0.48 10.40 -19.87
CA ALA A 31 0.88 10.01 -20.18
C ALA A 31 0.96 8.49 -20.45
N ARG A 32 2.04 8.09 -21.10
CA ARG A 32 2.26 6.73 -21.59
C ARG A 32 3.52 6.12 -20.99
N VAL A 33 3.55 4.80 -20.85
CA VAL A 33 4.76 4.06 -20.50
C VAL A 33 5.73 4.07 -21.70
N LEU A 34 7.01 4.35 -21.42
CA LEU A 34 8.12 4.42 -22.38
C LEU A 34 9.09 3.25 -22.22
N SER A 35 9.22 2.75 -21.01
CA SER A 35 10.01 1.56 -20.68
C SER A 35 9.35 0.85 -19.50
N VAL A 36 9.38 -0.47 -19.52
CA VAL A 36 8.91 -1.31 -18.41
C VAL A 36 9.95 -2.37 -18.12
N ALA A 37 10.19 -2.64 -16.85
CA ALA A 37 10.92 -3.81 -16.39
C ALA A 37 10.14 -4.52 -15.29
N ALA A 38 10.11 -5.85 -15.37
CA ALA A 38 9.50 -6.71 -14.37
C ALA A 38 10.43 -7.88 -14.09
N LEU A 39 10.81 -8.06 -12.82
CA LEU A 39 11.68 -9.14 -12.36
C LEU A 39 10.86 -9.99 -11.39
N ALA A 40 10.67 -11.27 -11.70
CA ALA A 40 10.10 -12.22 -10.75
C ALA A 40 11.18 -12.71 -9.79
N LEU A 41 10.89 -12.65 -8.50
CA LEU A 41 11.78 -13.05 -7.42
C LEU A 41 11.11 -14.13 -6.56
N ASP A 42 11.92 -15.03 -6.03
CA ASP A 42 11.52 -15.99 -5.00
C ASP A 42 11.16 -15.27 -3.67
N PRO A 43 10.60 -15.97 -2.65
CA PRO A 43 10.25 -15.36 -1.36
C PRO A 43 11.43 -14.70 -0.61
N ASP A 44 12.67 -15.12 -0.88
CA ASP A 44 13.88 -14.56 -0.27
C ASP A 44 14.40 -13.32 -1.02
N GLY A 45 13.88 -13.03 -2.20
CA GLY A 45 14.27 -11.88 -3.02
C GLY A 45 15.28 -12.20 -4.12
N ARG A 46 15.51 -13.48 -4.44
CA ARG A 46 16.41 -13.88 -5.55
C ARG A 46 15.66 -13.84 -6.88
N VAL A 47 16.28 -13.24 -7.89
CA VAL A 47 15.68 -13.11 -9.24
C VAL A 47 15.62 -14.46 -9.94
N GLU A 48 14.43 -14.85 -10.40
CA GLU A 48 14.15 -16.09 -11.14
C GLU A 48 14.01 -15.83 -12.64
N GLN A 49 13.28 -14.76 -12.99
CA GLN A 49 12.95 -14.40 -14.37
C GLN A 49 12.88 -12.87 -14.49
N ALA A 50 13.12 -12.35 -15.70
CA ALA A 50 13.03 -10.93 -15.97
C ALA A 50 12.50 -10.67 -17.39
N VAL A 51 11.68 -9.64 -17.51
CA VAL A 51 11.20 -9.05 -18.75
C VAL A 51 11.53 -7.56 -18.72
N SER A 52 11.98 -7.01 -19.84
CA SER A 52 12.09 -5.56 -19.99
C SER A 52 11.95 -5.17 -21.46
N HIS A 53 11.23 -4.08 -21.69
CA HIS A 53 10.93 -3.56 -23.02
C HIS A 53 11.02 -2.04 -23.02
N LEU A 54 11.63 -1.48 -24.07
CA LEU A 54 11.29 -0.14 -24.51
C LEU A 54 9.95 -0.21 -25.25
N VAL A 55 9.14 0.83 -25.09
CA VAL A 55 7.77 0.85 -25.59
C VAL A 55 7.53 2.12 -26.38
N ASN A 56 6.92 1.99 -27.56
CA ASN A 56 6.51 3.13 -28.35
C ASN A 56 5.21 3.73 -27.79
N PRO A 57 5.25 4.95 -27.23
CA PRO A 57 4.06 5.55 -26.61
C PRO A 57 3.05 6.08 -27.64
N GLY A 58 3.42 6.16 -28.92
CA GLY A 58 2.60 6.77 -29.98
C GLY A 58 2.38 8.28 -29.79
N THR A 59 3.15 8.92 -28.91
CA THR A 59 3.08 10.35 -28.58
C THR A 59 4.47 10.88 -28.21
N ASP A 60 4.57 12.16 -27.85
CA ASP A 60 5.79 12.77 -27.34
C ASP A 60 6.29 12.03 -26.08
N PRO A 61 7.56 11.56 -26.03
CA PRO A 61 8.12 10.94 -24.83
C PRO A 61 8.29 11.90 -23.66
N GLY A 62 8.04 13.20 -23.84
CA GLY A 62 8.13 14.17 -22.76
C GLY A 62 9.59 14.52 -22.43
N PRO A 63 9.92 14.82 -21.16
CA PRO A 63 11.21 15.39 -20.79
C PRO A 63 12.35 14.36 -20.86
N THR A 64 12.91 14.16 -22.06
CA THR A 64 13.99 13.19 -22.34
C THR A 64 15.26 13.37 -21.49
N HIS A 65 15.49 14.55 -20.91
CA HIS A 65 16.62 14.78 -19.99
C HIS A 65 16.47 14.07 -18.63
N VAL A 66 15.27 13.56 -18.31
CA VAL A 66 14.99 12.81 -17.07
C VAL A 66 15.36 11.34 -17.23
N HIS A 67 14.86 10.69 -18.29
CA HIS A 67 14.96 9.24 -18.50
C HIS A 67 15.84 8.84 -19.70
N GLY A 68 16.35 9.81 -20.48
CA GLY A 68 17.24 9.57 -21.62
C GLY A 68 16.59 8.96 -22.87
N LEU A 69 15.27 8.68 -22.85
CA LEU A 69 14.57 8.02 -23.97
C LEU A 69 14.09 9.05 -25.00
N THR A 70 14.69 9.06 -26.19
CA THR A 70 14.29 9.98 -27.27
C THR A 70 13.19 9.38 -28.14
N ALA A 71 12.48 10.23 -28.90
CA ALA A 71 11.45 9.76 -29.83
C ALA A 71 12.02 8.79 -30.88
N GLU A 72 13.27 9.00 -31.31
CA GLU A 72 13.96 8.13 -32.27
C GLU A 72 14.28 6.75 -31.67
N MET A 73 14.63 6.67 -30.38
CA MET A 73 14.88 5.39 -29.69
C MET A 73 13.61 4.55 -29.55
N LEU A 74 12.48 5.23 -29.34
CA LEU A 74 11.17 4.60 -29.14
C LEU A 74 10.44 4.33 -30.45
N ALA A 75 10.85 4.97 -31.55
CA ALA A 75 10.31 4.71 -32.87
C ALA A 75 10.58 3.26 -33.29
N GLY A 76 9.52 2.54 -33.65
CA GLY A 76 9.60 1.13 -34.08
C GLY A 76 9.66 0.10 -32.94
N GLN A 77 9.69 0.54 -31.68
CA GLN A 77 9.47 -0.35 -30.53
C GLN A 77 8.01 -0.84 -30.50
N PRO A 78 7.73 -2.00 -29.86
CA PRO A 78 6.36 -2.45 -29.64
C PRO A 78 5.54 -1.43 -28.84
N GLN A 79 4.21 -1.47 -28.97
CA GLN A 79 3.32 -0.75 -28.06
C GLN A 79 3.13 -1.55 -26.78
N PHE A 80 2.62 -0.92 -25.71
CA PHE A 80 2.43 -1.62 -24.44
C PHE A 80 1.49 -2.83 -24.58
N ALA A 81 0.45 -2.71 -25.42
CA ALA A 81 -0.48 -3.80 -25.71
C ALA A 81 0.19 -5.04 -26.30
N ASP A 82 1.35 -4.90 -26.95
CA ASP A 82 2.10 -6.02 -27.54
C ASP A 82 2.95 -6.77 -26.49
N VAL A 83 3.32 -6.12 -25.38
CA VAL A 83 4.24 -6.65 -24.36
C VAL A 83 3.56 -6.97 -23.01
N VAL A 84 2.32 -6.53 -22.82
CA VAL A 84 1.59 -6.66 -21.54
C VAL A 84 1.45 -8.11 -21.09
N ASP A 85 1.27 -9.05 -22.01
CA ASP A 85 1.11 -10.47 -21.67
C ASP A 85 2.40 -11.08 -21.08
N GLU A 86 3.57 -10.64 -21.53
CA GLU A 86 4.86 -11.07 -20.97
C GLU A 86 5.05 -10.55 -19.54
N VAL A 87 4.69 -9.28 -19.30
CA VAL A 87 4.71 -8.69 -17.95
C VAL A 87 3.69 -9.41 -17.05
N ALA A 88 2.47 -9.62 -17.56
CA ALA A 88 1.38 -10.26 -16.83
C ALA A 88 1.70 -11.70 -16.44
N ALA A 89 2.49 -12.44 -17.23
CA ALA A 89 2.89 -13.80 -16.93
C ALA A 89 3.76 -13.94 -15.67
N LEU A 90 4.47 -12.88 -15.25
CA LEU A 90 5.33 -12.91 -14.07
C LEU A 90 4.56 -12.67 -12.75
N LEU A 91 3.39 -12.04 -12.81
CA LEU A 91 2.67 -11.51 -11.65
C LEU A 91 1.87 -12.52 -10.79
N PRO A 92 1.31 -13.65 -11.32
CA PRO A 92 0.40 -14.50 -10.55
C PRO A 92 1.01 -15.00 -9.23
N GLY A 93 0.24 -14.89 -8.15
CA GLY A 93 0.63 -15.33 -6.80
C GLY A 93 1.65 -14.43 -6.08
N ARG A 94 2.34 -13.54 -6.79
CA ARG A 94 3.42 -12.73 -6.22
C ARG A 94 2.92 -11.35 -5.78
N THR A 95 3.59 -10.76 -4.81
CA THR A 95 3.36 -9.35 -4.44
C THR A 95 4.14 -8.44 -5.39
N LEU A 96 3.47 -7.51 -6.07
CA LEU A 96 4.14 -6.52 -6.91
C LEU A 96 4.86 -5.50 -6.02
N VAL A 97 6.13 -5.24 -6.30
CA VAL A 97 6.99 -4.35 -5.53
C VAL A 97 7.51 -3.26 -6.45
N ALA A 98 7.44 -2.01 -6.01
CA ALA A 98 8.13 -0.91 -6.67
C ALA A 98 8.65 0.09 -5.62
N HIS A 99 9.53 0.99 -6.06
CA HIS A 99 10.06 1.99 -5.14
C HIS A 99 9.00 3.03 -4.75
N ASN A 100 8.18 3.45 -5.71
CA ASN A 100 7.00 4.27 -5.49
C ASN A 100 5.76 3.60 -6.09
N VAL A 101 5.33 2.49 -5.48
CA VAL A 101 4.33 1.60 -6.08
C VAL A 101 2.99 2.26 -6.46
N ALA A 102 2.61 3.36 -5.84
CA ALA A 102 1.43 4.12 -6.25
C ALA A 102 1.57 4.71 -7.66
N PHE A 103 2.79 5.08 -8.05
CA PHE A 103 3.10 5.55 -9.40
C PHE A 103 3.17 4.39 -10.39
N ASP A 104 4.07 3.44 -10.16
CA ASP A 104 4.33 2.33 -11.11
C ASP A 104 3.08 1.49 -11.38
N TYR A 105 2.37 1.09 -10.32
CA TYR A 105 1.17 0.27 -10.44
C TYR A 105 0.05 0.99 -11.19
N THR A 106 -0.16 2.30 -10.95
CA THR A 106 -1.24 3.02 -11.63
C THR A 106 -0.95 3.25 -13.10
N PHE A 107 0.32 3.37 -13.51
CA PHE A 107 0.71 3.35 -14.92
C PHE A 107 0.48 1.98 -15.57
N LEU A 108 0.94 0.90 -14.94
CA LEU A 108 0.69 -0.46 -15.46
C LEU A 108 -0.81 -0.77 -15.55
N ALA A 109 -1.59 -0.39 -14.55
CA ALA A 109 -3.03 -0.53 -14.55
C ALA A 109 -3.67 0.24 -15.71
N ALA A 110 -3.33 1.52 -15.88
CA ALA A 110 -3.88 2.35 -16.96
C ALA A 110 -3.54 1.79 -18.35
N GLU A 111 -2.29 1.37 -18.57
CA GLU A 111 -1.89 0.75 -19.83
C GLU A 111 -2.58 -0.60 -20.08
N ALA A 112 -2.73 -1.44 -19.05
CA ALA A 112 -3.48 -2.69 -19.15
C ALA A 112 -4.97 -2.44 -19.47
N GLU A 113 -5.60 -1.45 -18.84
CA GLU A 113 -6.98 -1.05 -19.14
C GLU A 113 -7.14 -0.55 -20.59
N MET A 114 -6.18 0.23 -21.10
CA MET A 114 -6.16 0.70 -22.49
C MET A 114 -5.95 -0.45 -23.49
N ALA A 115 -5.11 -1.41 -23.14
CA ALA A 115 -4.86 -2.61 -23.94
C ALA A 115 -6.01 -3.65 -23.86
N GLY A 116 -6.95 -3.49 -22.92
CA GLY A 116 -7.98 -4.50 -22.64
C GLY A 116 -7.42 -5.76 -21.97
N ALA A 117 -6.23 -5.68 -21.38
CA ALA A 117 -5.51 -6.77 -20.75
C ALA A 117 -5.85 -6.89 -19.25
N VAL A 118 -5.57 -8.06 -18.68
CA VAL A 118 -5.67 -8.29 -17.24
C VAL A 118 -4.28 -8.28 -16.64
N LEU A 119 -4.04 -7.38 -15.70
CA LEU A 119 -2.83 -7.41 -14.87
C LEU A 119 -3.12 -8.24 -13.60
N PRO A 120 -2.67 -9.51 -13.47
CA PRO A 120 -3.04 -10.43 -12.38
C PRO A 120 -2.31 -10.11 -11.06
N VAL A 121 -2.51 -8.90 -10.52
CA VAL A 121 -1.96 -8.44 -9.23
C VAL A 121 -3.05 -8.45 -8.17
N ASP A 122 -2.76 -9.07 -7.03
CA ASP A 122 -3.66 -9.08 -5.86
C ASP A 122 -3.10 -8.28 -4.68
N SER A 123 -1.79 -8.06 -4.64
CA SER A 123 -1.13 -7.24 -3.63
C SER A 123 0.06 -6.46 -4.17
N VAL A 124 0.30 -5.30 -3.55
CA VAL A 124 1.41 -4.40 -3.85
C VAL A 124 2.20 -4.06 -2.59
N MET A 125 3.48 -3.71 -2.74
CA MET A 125 4.32 -3.22 -1.64
C MET A 125 5.22 -2.07 -2.11
N CYS A 126 5.29 -1.01 -1.31
CA CYS A 126 6.13 0.15 -1.56
C CYS A 126 7.43 0.06 -0.76
N THR A 127 8.59 -0.02 -1.43
CA THR A 127 9.88 -0.08 -0.71
C THR A 127 10.26 1.26 -0.07
N LEU A 128 9.78 2.39 -0.59
CA LEU A 128 9.92 3.69 0.08
C LEU A 128 9.19 3.70 1.43
N GLU A 129 8.00 3.11 1.51
CA GLU A 129 7.26 2.97 2.77
C GLU A 129 7.98 2.00 3.72
N LEU A 130 8.46 0.87 3.21
CA LEU A 130 9.23 -0.09 4.02
C LEU A 130 10.49 0.57 4.59
N ALA A 131 11.28 1.26 3.77
CA ALA A 131 12.49 1.95 4.21
C ALA A 131 12.20 3.03 5.27
N ARG A 132 11.04 3.69 5.20
CA ARG A 132 10.58 4.63 6.23
C ARG A 132 10.26 3.93 7.55
N ARG A 133 9.57 2.78 7.51
CA ARG A 133 9.29 1.95 8.70
C ARG A 133 10.57 1.37 9.33
N LEU A 134 11.57 1.09 8.49
CA LEU A 134 12.86 0.55 8.95
C LEU A 134 13.72 1.59 9.68
N ASP A 135 13.45 2.89 9.55
CA ASP A 135 14.21 3.99 10.15
C ASP A 135 15.73 3.79 10.03
N LEU A 136 16.22 3.90 8.79
CA LEU A 136 17.61 3.61 8.43
C LEU A 136 18.59 4.75 8.75
N GLY A 137 18.12 5.88 9.26
CA GLY A 137 18.97 7.05 9.55
C GLY A 137 19.55 7.72 8.30
N LEU A 138 18.89 7.59 7.15
CA LEU A 138 19.35 8.11 5.86
C LEU A 138 18.84 9.54 5.61
N PRO A 139 19.60 10.38 4.89
CA PRO A 139 19.20 11.77 4.62
C PRO A 139 17.97 11.89 3.72
N ASN A 140 17.75 10.89 2.88
CA ASN A 140 16.56 10.71 2.07
C ASN A 140 16.40 9.22 1.73
N LEU A 141 15.27 8.86 1.15
CA LEU A 141 14.93 7.48 0.84
C LEU A 141 14.85 7.21 -0.66
N ARG A 142 15.54 8.00 -1.51
CA ARG A 142 15.60 7.73 -2.95
C ARG A 142 16.30 6.40 -3.21
N LEU A 143 15.94 5.72 -4.30
CA LEU A 143 16.52 4.42 -4.68
C LEU A 143 18.06 4.44 -4.69
N GLN A 144 18.68 5.47 -5.29
CA GLN A 144 20.14 5.68 -5.29
C GLN A 144 20.74 5.71 -3.87
N THR A 145 20.06 6.35 -2.92
CA THR A 145 20.53 6.46 -1.53
C THR A 145 20.40 5.12 -0.81
N LEU A 146 19.31 4.39 -1.05
CA LEU A 146 19.15 3.02 -0.55
C LEU A 146 20.18 2.06 -1.14
N ALA A 147 20.43 2.15 -2.44
CA ALA A 147 21.43 1.35 -3.13
C ALA A 147 22.82 1.58 -2.53
N ALA A 148 23.22 2.84 -2.34
CA ALA A 148 24.49 3.19 -1.68
C ALA A 148 24.57 2.67 -0.23
N HIS A 149 23.47 2.75 0.54
CA HIS A 149 23.42 2.26 1.92
C HIS A 149 23.70 0.75 2.02
N TRP A 150 23.18 -0.04 1.08
CA TRP A 150 23.35 -1.50 1.04
C TRP A 150 24.46 -1.99 0.10
N GLY A 151 25.24 -1.08 -0.49
CA GLY A 151 26.35 -1.44 -1.39
C GLY A 151 25.91 -2.01 -2.74
N VAL A 152 24.69 -1.72 -3.18
CA VAL A 152 24.17 -2.11 -4.49
C VAL A 152 24.66 -1.13 -5.54
N VAL A 153 25.28 -1.64 -6.60
CA VAL A 153 25.79 -0.81 -7.71
C VAL A 153 24.66 -0.48 -8.67
N GLN A 154 24.47 0.81 -8.94
CA GLN A 154 23.63 1.31 -10.02
C GLN A 154 24.52 1.77 -11.16
N THR A 155 24.23 1.30 -12.38
CA THR A 155 25.05 1.58 -13.57
C THR A 155 24.47 2.69 -14.44
N ARG A 156 23.14 2.74 -14.57
CA ARG A 156 22.38 3.67 -15.40
C ARG A 156 21.11 4.06 -14.65
N ALA A 157 21.16 5.15 -13.90
CA ALA A 157 19.96 5.69 -13.26
C ALA A 157 18.93 6.12 -14.32
N HIS A 158 17.64 5.92 -14.01
CA HIS A 158 16.53 6.19 -14.92
C HIS A 158 16.49 5.27 -16.17
N ASP A 159 17.02 4.06 -16.02
CA ASP A 159 16.81 2.94 -16.93
C ASP A 159 16.01 1.88 -16.18
N ALA A 160 14.78 1.61 -16.63
CA ALA A 160 13.84 0.77 -15.89
C ALA A 160 14.42 -0.61 -15.50
N LEU A 161 15.23 -1.23 -16.37
CA LEU A 161 15.84 -2.53 -16.05
C LEU A 161 16.95 -2.42 -14.99
N ASP A 162 17.83 -1.41 -15.10
CA ASP A 162 18.85 -1.18 -14.08
C ASP A 162 18.20 -0.80 -12.74
N ASP A 163 17.20 0.07 -12.74
CA ASP A 163 16.50 0.51 -11.54
C ASP A 163 15.74 -0.66 -10.89
N ALA A 164 15.08 -1.53 -11.66
CA ALA A 164 14.46 -2.74 -11.14
C ALA A 164 15.48 -3.75 -10.56
N ARG A 165 16.67 -3.88 -11.16
CA ARG A 165 17.76 -4.72 -10.61
C ARG A 165 18.33 -4.15 -9.33
N VAL A 166 18.52 -2.83 -9.27
CA VAL A 166 18.96 -2.13 -8.06
C VAL A 166 17.93 -2.31 -6.95
N LEU A 167 16.65 -2.14 -7.28
CA LEU A 167 15.55 -2.34 -6.34
C LEU A 167 15.48 -3.79 -5.84
N ALA A 168 15.69 -4.79 -6.70
CA ALA A 168 15.80 -6.18 -6.27
C ALA A 168 16.95 -6.40 -5.28
N GLY A 169 18.14 -5.84 -5.57
CA GLY A 169 19.30 -5.90 -4.67
C GLY A 169 19.09 -5.17 -3.34
N VAL A 170 18.26 -4.11 -3.33
CA VAL A 170 17.84 -3.38 -2.12
C VAL A 170 16.78 -4.14 -1.33
N LEU A 171 15.91 -4.88 -2.00
CA LEU A 171 14.77 -5.56 -1.40
C LEU A 171 15.18 -6.66 -0.43
N GLU A 172 16.13 -7.52 -0.81
CA GLU A 172 16.62 -8.63 0.03
C GLU A 172 17.11 -8.15 1.42
N PRO A 173 18.08 -7.22 1.54
CA PRO A 173 18.52 -6.74 2.86
C PRO A 173 17.44 -5.93 3.60
N ALA A 174 16.53 -5.25 2.90
CA ALA A 174 15.40 -4.57 3.54
C ALA A 174 14.42 -5.58 4.18
N LEU A 175 14.11 -6.68 3.49
CA LEU A 175 13.29 -7.77 4.02
C LEU A 175 13.97 -8.43 5.22
N GLN A 176 15.27 -8.70 5.14
CA GLN A 176 16.03 -9.24 6.27
C GLN A 176 15.97 -8.30 7.48
N ARG A 177 16.22 -7.00 7.27
CA ARG A 177 16.16 -6.01 8.35
C ARG A 177 14.76 -5.91 8.97
N ALA A 178 13.71 -6.05 8.16
CA ALA A 178 12.33 -6.07 8.64
C ALA A 178 12.08 -7.28 9.55
N ARG A 179 12.58 -8.47 9.19
CA ARG A 179 12.51 -9.67 10.04
C ARG A 179 13.27 -9.47 11.35
N GLU A 180 14.49 -8.94 11.30
CA GLU A 180 15.33 -8.69 12.48
C GLU A 180 14.71 -7.71 13.48
N ARG A 181 13.95 -6.72 12.98
CA ARG A 181 13.30 -5.68 13.79
C ARG A 181 11.81 -5.94 14.06
N ASP A 182 11.28 -7.09 13.65
CA ASP A 182 9.84 -7.44 13.67
C ASP A 182 8.94 -6.33 13.05
N VAL A 183 9.45 -5.66 12.01
CA VAL A 183 8.71 -4.64 11.27
C VAL A 183 7.77 -5.32 10.27
N TRP A 184 6.51 -4.88 10.26
CA TRP A 184 5.55 -5.36 9.27
C TRP A 184 5.81 -4.77 7.89
N LEU A 185 5.74 -5.63 6.89
CA LEU A 185 5.84 -5.28 5.48
C LEU A 185 4.58 -4.50 5.07
N PRO A 186 4.71 -3.35 4.38
CA PRO A 186 3.59 -2.52 3.93
C PRO A 186 2.90 -3.13 2.69
N VAL A 187 2.44 -4.36 2.82
CA VAL A 187 1.71 -5.07 1.75
C VAL A 187 0.27 -4.58 1.75
N ARG A 188 -0.22 -4.15 0.60
CA ARG A 188 -1.59 -3.65 0.41
C ARG A 188 -2.32 -4.53 -0.60
N PRO A 189 -3.55 -4.97 -0.31
CA PRO A 189 -4.35 -5.63 -1.32
C PRO A 189 -4.77 -4.62 -2.38
N VAL A 190 -4.81 -5.05 -3.63
CA VAL A 190 -5.41 -4.30 -4.74
C VAL A 190 -6.50 -5.14 -5.35
N THR A 191 -7.52 -4.49 -5.88
CA THR A 191 -8.64 -5.18 -6.51
C THR A 191 -8.85 -4.70 -7.94
N ARG A 192 -9.64 -5.48 -8.66
CA ARG A 192 -10.01 -5.27 -10.04
C ARG A 192 -11.51 -5.43 -10.16
N ARG A 193 -12.14 -4.61 -10.97
CA ARG A 193 -13.56 -4.69 -11.29
C ARG A 193 -13.73 -5.16 -12.72
N ARG A 194 -14.50 -6.23 -12.91
CA ARG A 194 -14.99 -6.66 -14.21
C ARG A 194 -16.36 -6.07 -14.43
N TRP A 195 -16.52 -5.35 -15.53
CA TRP A 195 -17.77 -4.71 -15.92
C TRP A 195 -18.61 -5.64 -16.81
N PRO A 196 -19.94 -5.45 -16.89
CA PRO A 196 -20.82 -6.28 -17.73
C PRO A 196 -20.45 -6.30 -19.21
N ASN A 197 -19.80 -5.24 -19.72
CA ASN A 197 -19.31 -5.15 -21.10
C ASN A 197 -17.97 -5.87 -21.33
N GLY A 198 -17.48 -6.63 -20.35
CA GLY A 198 -16.21 -7.36 -20.42
C GLY A 198 -14.98 -6.51 -20.09
N ARG A 199 -15.09 -5.18 -20.00
CA ARG A 199 -13.97 -4.32 -19.59
C ARG A 199 -13.54 -4.65 -18.17
N ILE A 200 -12.25 -4.50 -17.92
CA ILE A 200 -11.66 -4.68 -16.60
C ILE A 200 -11.00 -3.35 -16.25
N THR A 201 -11.23 -2.89 -15.03
CA THR A 201 -10.56 -1.72 -14.48
C THR A 201 -9.92 -2.12 -13.16
N HIS A 202 -8.81 -1.49 -12.83
CA HIS A 202 -8.09 -1.71 -11.58
C HIS A 202 -8.42 -0.59 -10.61
N GLU A 203 -8.56 -0.93 -9.34
CA GLU A 203 -8.78 0.11 -8.34
C GLU A 203 -7.51 0.94 -8.15
N GLU A 204 -7.71 2.25 -8.07
CA GLU A 204 -6.67 3.22 -7.78
C GLU A 204 -6.05 2.94 -6.39
N LEU A 205 -4.72 2.96 -6.31
CA LEU A 205 -4.03 2.77 -5.04
C LEU A 205 -4.11 4.04 -4.18
N ARG A 206 -5.14 4.11 -3.32
CA ARG A 206 -5.36 5.24 -2.42
C ARG A 206 -4.59 5.10 -1.10
N PRO A 207 -4.25 6.21 -0.42
CA PRO A 207 -3.70 6.17 0.93
C PRO A 207 -4.61 5.39 1.87
N LEU A 208 -4.04 4.53 2.72
CA LEU A 208 -4.82 3.64 3.59
C LEU A 208 -5.66 4.46 4.56
N LYS A 209 -5.11 5.56 5.07
CA LYS A 209 -5.83 6.50 5.92
C LYS A 209 -7.18 6.93 5.32
N ALA A 210 -7.20 7.27 4.03
CA ALA A 210 -8.41 7.76 3.35
C ALA A 210 -9.44 6.64 3.09
N LEU A 211 -8.98 5.41 2.92
CA LEU A 211 -9.85 4.24 2.80
C LEU A 211 -10.42 3.86 4.16
N ALA A 212 -9.55 3.76 5.17
CA ALA A 212 -9.88 3.28 6.51
C ALA A 212 -10.93 4.14 7.22
N SER A 213 -10.96 5.46 6.98
CA SER A 213 -11.96 6.34 7.60
C SER A 213 -13.39 6.14 7.07
N ARG A 214 -13.55 5.36 6.00
CA ARG A 214 -14.84 4.99 5.40
C ARG A 214 -15.15 3.50 5.54
N MET A 215 -14.25 2.72 6.12
CA MET A 215 -14.45 1.29 6.28
C MET A 215 -15.41 1.01 7.44
N PRO A 216 -16.40 0.13 7.25
CA PRO A 216 -17.24 -0.31 8.35
C PRO A 216 -16.42 -1.12 9.36
N CYS A 217 -16.73 -0.97 10.64
CA CYS A 217 -16.18 -1.82 11.69
C CYS A 217 -17.17 -2.95 11.98
N ALA A 218 -16.68 -4.19 12.06
CA ALA A 218 -17.50 -5.35 12.36
C ALA A 218 -17.99 -5.41 13.82
N TYR A 219 -17.51 -4.51 14.68
CA TYR A 219 -17.78 -4.51 16.12
C TYR A 219 -18.38 -3.18 16.56
N LEU A 220 -19.27 -3.23 17.53
CA LEU A 220 -19.80 -2.06 18.22
C LEU A 220 -18.69 -1.35 18.97
N ASN A 221 -18.73 -0.02 18.98
CA ASN A 221 -17.81 0.78 19.77
C ASN A 221 -18.12 0.61 21.28
N PRO A 222 -17.20 0.03 22.07
CA PRO A 222 -17.43 -0.22 23.51
C PRO A 222 -17.27 1.04 24.37
N GLY A 223 -16.94 2.19 23.77
CA GLY A 223 -16.74 3.45 24.46
C GLY A 223 -15.28 3.81 24.66
N ARG A 224 -15.00 4.61 25.70
CA ARG A 224 -13.67 5.17 25.95
C ARG A 224 -12.70 4.10 26.44
N TYR A 225 -11.47 4.18 25.94
CA TYR A 225 -10.38 3.37 26.43
C TYR A 225 -10.08 3.71 27.90
N VAL A 226 -9.73 2.69 28.69
CA VAL A 226 -9.32 2.87 30.09
C VAL A 226 -7.86 2.48 30.18
N ARG A 227 -6.99 3.45 30.53
CA ARG A 227 -5.55 3.25 30.60
C ARG A 227 -5.20 2.04 31.49
N GLY A 228 -4.36 1.15 30.97
CA GLY A 228 -3.93 -0.07 31.67
C GLY A 228 -4.86 -1.28 31.48
N ARG A 229 -6.02 -1.10 30.83
CA ARG A 229 -6.84 -2.22 30.34
C ARG A 229 -6.42 -2.61 28.92
N PRO A 230 -6.76 -3.82 28.46
CA PRO A 230 -6.66 -4.16 27.04
C PRO A 230 -7.50 -3.22 26.16
N LEU A 231 -7.12 -3.10 24.89
CA LEU A 231 -7.98 -2.53 23.86
C LEU A 231 -9.13 -3.51 23.56
N VAL A 232 -10.24 -3.02 23.05
CA VAL A 232 -11.40 -3.84 22.72
C VAL A 232 -11.77 -3.60 21.26
N GLN A 233 -12.03 -4.66 20.51
CA GLN A 233 -12.47 -4.53 19.11
C GLN A 233 -13.69 -3.62 19.00
N GLY A 234 -13.75 -2.81 17.95
CA GLY A 234 -14.76 -1.77 17.77
C GLY A 234 -14.38 -0.40 18.34
N MET A 235 -13.34 -0.28 19.17
CA MET A 235 -12.87 1.02 19.62
C MET A 235 -12.52 1.92 18.43
N ARG A 236 -13.00 3.17 18.47
CA ARG A 236 -12.72 4.20 17.47
C ARG A 236 -11.44 4.95 17.82
N VAL A 237 -10.43 4.82 16.98
CA VAL A 237 -9.08 5.34 17.19
C VAL A 237 -8.79 6.45 16.19
N ALA A 238 -8.39 7.62 16.70
CA ALA A 238 -7.86 8.70 15.88
C ALA A 238 -6.34 8.83 16.06
N LEU A 239 -5.66 9.44 15.08
CA LEU A 239 -4.23 9.68 15.10
C LEU A 239 -3.93 11.17 15.12
N SER A 240 -3.08 11.62 16.03
CA SER A 240 -2.59 13.00 16.08
C SER A 240 -1.37 13.20 15.18
N ALA A 241 -0.92 14.45 15.00
CA ALA A 241 0.28 14.74 14.22
C ALA A 241 1.57 14.38 14.98
N GLU A 242 1.50 14.37 16.30
CA GLU A 242 2.57 14.08 17.25
C GLU A 242 2.81 12.56 17.38
N CYS A 243 2.88 11.85 16.26
CA CYS A 243 3.28 10.44 16.20
C CYS A 243 4.69 10.34 15.62
N THR A 244 5.51 9.42 16.12
CA THR A 244 6.82 9.10 15.54
C THR A 244 6.73 8.06 14.43
N ARG A 245 5.83 7.08 14.60
CA ARG A 245 5.51 6.11 13.55
C ARG A 245 4.67 6.74 12.44
N THR A 246 4.73 6.13 11.27
CA THR A 246 3.94 6.61 10.12
C THR A 246 2.44 6.38 10.38
N HIS A 247 1.59 7.30 9.93
CA HIS A 247 0.13 7.12 10.06
C HIS A 247 -0.35 5.86 9.32
N GLU A 248 0.23 5.53 8.18
CA GLU A 248 -0.16 4.34 7.41
C GLU A 248 0.10 3.05 8.21
N GLU A 249 1.25 2.93 8.90
CA GLU A 249 1.55 1.81 9.79
C GLU A 249 0.58 1.74 10.98
N LEU A 250 0.25 2.88 11.59
CA LEU A 250 -0.68 2.90 12.72
C LEU A 250 -2.12 2.55 12.29
N VAL A 251 -2.59 3.07 11.14
CA VAL A 251 -3.90 2.71 10.58
C VAL A 251 -3.94 1.21 10.23
N GLU A 252 -2.89 0.67 9.63
CA GLU A 252 -2.75 -0.76 9.37
C GLU A 252 -2.92 -1.58 10.66
N ARG A 253 -2.26 -1.20 11.76
CA ARG A 253 -2.39 -1.90 13.03
C ARG A 253 -3.75 -1.73 13.70
N ILE A 254 -4.38 -0.56 13.57
CA ILE A 254 -5.76 -0.32 14.01
C ILE A 254 -6.71 -1.32 13.33
N LEU A 255 -6.65 -1.41 11.99
CA LEU A 255 -7.50 -2.31 11.22
C LEU A 255 -7.21 -3.78 11.53
N HIS A 256 -5.93 -4.15 11.64
CA HIS A 256 -5.53 -5.51 11.99
C HIS A 256 -6.08 -5.95 13.36
N ALA A 257 -6.06 -5.04 14.35
CA ALA A 257 -6.58 -5.30 15.68
C ALA A 257 -8.12 -5.31 15.78
N GLY A 258 -8.85 -5.14 14.67
CA GLY A 258 -10.32 -5.05 14.67
C GLY A 258 -10.84 -3.76 15.30
N LEU A 259 -10.02 -2.71 15.34
CA LEU A 259 -10.39 -1.36 15.76
C LEU A 259 -10.84 -0.54 14.55
N ALA A 260 -11.53 0.57 14.79
CA ALA A 260 -12.01 1.46 13.74
C ALA A 260 -11.14 2.71 13.65
N TYR A 261 -10.63 3.04 12.47
CA TYR A 261 -9.93 4.31 12.26
C TYR A 261 -10.92 5.46 12.11
N SER A 262 -10.61 6.62 12.70
CA SER A 262 -11.38 7.86 12.57
C SER A 262 -10.48 9.04 12.20
N ASP A 263 -10.88 9.77 11.17
CA ASP A 263 -10.25 11.04 10.79
C ASP A 263 -10.67 12.22 11.67
N VAL A 264 -11.66 12.03 12.54
CA VAL A 264 -12.17 13.04 13.47
C VAL A 264 -12.05 12.58 14.92
N VAL A 265 -11.96 13.54 15.84
CA VAL A 265 -12.07 13.31 17.28
C VAL A 265 -13.40 13.92 17.74
N ASP A 266 -14.23 13.08 18.34
CA ASP A 266 -15.60 13.41 18.77
C ASP A 266 -15.95 12.66 20.07
N ALA A 267 -17.17 12.83 20.56
CA ALA A 267 -17.64 12.19 21.80
C ALA A 267 -17.68 10.65 21.73
N GLN A 268 -17.66 10.07 20.54
CA GLN A 268 -17.62 8.62 20.30
C GLN A 268 -16.19 8.10 20.08
N THR A 269 -15.17 8.96 20.10
CA THR A 269 -13.79 8.53 19.93
C THR A 269 -13.31 7.82 21.20
N SER A 270 -12.79 6.60 21.05
CA SER A 270 -12.37 5.75 22.16
C SER A 270 -11.01 6.16 22.71
N LEU A 271 -10.07 6.47 21.81
CA LEU A 271 -8.73 6.95 22.14
C LEU A 271 -8.10 7.71 20.96
N VAL A 272 -7.09 8.53 21.28
CA VAL A 272 -6.23 9.18 20.29
C VAL A 272 -4.78 8.72 20.48
N ILE A 273 -4.12 8.29 19.41
CA ILE A 273 -2.68 8.03 19.43
C ILE A 273 -1.95 9.37 19.31
N CYS A 274 -1.18 9.73 20.33
CA CYS A 274 -0.47 11.00 20.46
C CYS A 274 0.70 10.81 21.43
N ASN A 275 1.91 11.16 21.01
CA ASN A 275 3.12 11.03 21.84
C ASN A 275 3.34 12.25 22.75
N GLU A 276 2.70 13.37 22.44
CA GLU A 276 2.80 14.57 23.26
C GLU A 276 1.76 14.56 24.38
N GLU A 277 2.18 14.84 25.61
CA GLU A 277 1.28 14.82 26.75
C GLU A 277 0.26 15.98 26.72
N ARG A 278 0.67 17.15 26.21
CA ARG A 278 -0.12 18.39 26.20
C ARG A 278 0.04 19.17 24.88
N PRO A 279 -0.40 18.58 23.75
CA PRO A 279 -0.35 19.25 22.45
C PRO A 279 -1.18 20.54 22.46
N GLU A 280 -0.64 21.59 21.88
CA GLU A 280 -1.27 22.93 21.85
C GLU A 280 -2.40 23.04 20.81
N GLN A 281 -2.44 22.14 19.82
CA GLN A 281 -3.42 22.17 18.73
C GLN A 281 -3.68 20.77 18.13
N GLY A 282 -4.62 20.69 17.20
CA GLY A 282 -4.91 19.46 16.44
C GLY A 282 -5.70 18.42 17.23
N LYS A 283 -5.61 17.16 16.78
CA LYS A 283 -6.42 16.05 17.30
C LYS A 283 -6.05 15.66 18.74
N GLY A 284 -4.78 15.79 19.12
CA GLY A 284 -4.35 15.57 20.49
C GLY A 284 -4.92 16.61 21.44
N TYR A 285 -4.93 17.89 21.05
CA TYR A 285 -5.57 18.97 21.82
C TYR A 285 -7.07 18.73 21.97
N LEU A 286 -7.76 18.41 20.87
CA LEU A 286 -9.20 18.13 20.88
C LEU A 286 -9.56 16.90 21.73
N ALA A 287 -8.65 15.91 21.82
CA ALA A 287 -8.82 14.78 22.72
C ALA A 287 -8.92 15.24 24.17
N HIS A 288 -8.04 16.14 24.61
CA HIS A 288 -8.07 16.71 25.96
C HIS A 288 -9.35 17.48 26.25
N GLU A 289 -9.77 18.36 25.33
CA GLU A 289 -11.02 19.15 25.46
C GLU A 289 -12.26 18.25 25.62
N LEU A 290 -12.27 17.10 24.94
CA LEU A 290 -13.39 16.14 24.97
C LEU A 290 -13.19 15.01 26.01
N GLY A 291 -12.13 15.06 26.82
CA GLY A 291 -11.78 14.03 27.80
C GLY A 291 -11.48 12.66 27.19
N VAL A 292 -11.08 12.60 25.92
CA VAL A 292 -10.70 11.37 25.20
C VAL A 292 -9.27 11.01 25.61
N PRO A 293 -9.02 9.77 26.07
CA PRO A 293 -7.68 9.36 26.52
C PRO A 293 -6.68 9.35 25.36
N THR A 294 -5.45 9.78 25.65
CA THR A 294 -4.31 9.67 24.74
C THR A 294 -3.38 8.52 25.13
N VAL A 295 -2.79 7.90 24.11
CA VAL A 295 -1.81 6.80 24.21
C VAL A 295 -0.67 7.08 23.23
N SER A 296 0.58 6.84 23.62
CA SER A 296 1.70 6.96 22.68
C SER A 296 1.63 5.88 21.60
N ASP A 297 2.23 6.12 20.44
CA ASP A 297 2.35 5.10 19.38
C ASP A 297 3.12 3.87 19.88
N HIS A 298 4.16 4.05 20.69
CA HIS A 298 4.87 2.96 21.36
C HIS A 298 3.93 2.09 22.21
N ASP A 299 3.16 2.70 23.11
CA ASP A 299 2.29 1.96 24.03
C ASP A 299 1.10 1.33 23.30
N PHE A 300 0.60 1.99 22.26
CA PHE A 300 -0.43 1.43 21.39
C PHE A 300 0.08 0.16 20.69
N MET A 301 1.25 0.21 20.06
CA MET A 301 1.85 -0.94 19.38
C MET A 301 2.16 -2.06 20.36
N ALA A 302 2.71 -1.73 21.54
CA ALA A 302 2.96 -2.71 22.60
C ALA A 302 1.68 -3.37 23.12
N CYS A 303 0.54 -2.68 23.06
CA CYS A 303 -0.77 -3.25 23.39
C CYS A 303 -1.25 -4.18 22.27
N VAL A 304 -1.18 -3.74 21.01
CA VAL A 304 -1.61 -4.53 19.83
C VAL A 304 -0.80 -5.83 19.69
N ASP A 305 0.51 -5.78 19.88
CA ASP A 305 1.39 -6.94 19.66
C ASP A 305 1.42 -7.92 20.86
N ARG A 306 0.89 -7.53 22.02
CA ARG A 306 0.87 -8.37 23.23
C ARG A 306 -0.28 -9.38 23.20
N VAL A 307 -0.01 -10.62 23.58
CA VAL A 307 -1.04 -11.64 23.83
C VAL A 307 -2.04 -11.14 24.88
N GLY A 308 -3.33 -11.08 24.51
CA GLY A 308 -4.40 -10.56 25.37
C GLY A 308 -4.45 -9.03 25.47
N GLY A 309 -3.65 -8.30 24.68
CA GLY A 309 -3.71 -6.84 24.60
C GLY A 309 -4.92 -6.33 23.82
N ILE A 310 -5.53 -7.17 22.97
CA ILE A 310 -6.84 -6.93 22.34
C ILE A 310 -7.84 -7.96 22.88
N VAL A 311 -9.00 -7.49 23.34
CA VAL A 311 -10.14 -8.30 23.76
C VAL A 311 -11.22 -8.26 22.69
N GLN A 312 -11.92 -9.39 22.52
CA GLN A 312 -12.99 -9.52 21.54
C GLN A 312 -14.13 -8.53 21.80
N GLY A 313 -14.59 -7.86 20.74
CA GLY A 313 -15.68 -6.90 20.79
C GLY A 313 -17.04 -7.56 20.60
N THR A 314 -18.11 -6.77 20.77
CA THR A 314 -19.47 -7.21 20.43
C THR A 314 -19.69 -7.02 18.93
N GLY A 315 -19.97 -8.09 18.20
CA GLY A 315 -20.22 -8.02 16.75
C GLY A 315 -21.47 -7.22 16.42
N ILE A 316 -21.45 -6.55 15.27
CA ILE A 316 -22.66 -5.97 14.66
C ILE A 316 -23.33 -7.09 13.86
N GLU A 317 -24.55 -7.49 14.23
CA GLU A 317 -25.34 -8.40 13.39
C GLU A 317 -25.63 -7.72 12.05
N GLU A 318 -25.28 -8.38 10.94
CA GLU A 318 -25.75 -7.95 9.63
C GLU A 318 -27.27 -8.15 9.60
N PHE A 319 -28.01 -7.05 9.53
CA PHE A 319 -29.41 -7.11 9.11
C PHE A 319 -29.45 -7.59 7.65
N VAL A 320 -29.49 -8.91 7.46
CA VAL A 320 -29.92 -9.48 6.19
C VAL A 320 -31.43 -9.34 6.18
N ASP A 321 -31.94 -8.45 5.33
CA ASP A 321 -33.36 -8.41 5.03
C ASP A 321 -33.72 -9.71 4.32
N ALA A 322 -33.98 -10.75 5.10
CA ALA A 322 -34.60 -11.99 4.64
C ALA A 322 -36.11 -11.76 4.45
N GLY A 323 -36.47 -10.66 3.79
CA GLY A 323 -37.80 -10.51 3.22
C GLY A 323 -38.00 -11.62 2.19
N PRO A 324 -39.07 -12.42 2.27
CA PRO A 324 -39.36 -13.38 1.21
C PRO A 324 -39.47 -12.62 -0.11
N ALA A 325 -38.64 -12.98 -1.08
CA ALA A 325 -38.74 -12.48 -2.44
C ALA A 325 -40.12 -12.86 -2.99
N GLY A 326 -41.06 -11.92 -2.98
CA GLY A 326 -42.31 -12.06 -3.71
C GLY A 326 -43.59 -11.72 -2.95
N GLU A 327 -43.72 -10.51 -2.41
CA GLU A 327 -45.03 -9.84 -2.42
C GLU A 327 -44.85 -8.41 -2.91
N GLN A 328 -45.15 -8.20 -4.20
CA GLN A 328 -45.46 -6.88 -4.75
C GLN A 328 -46.67 -6.34 -4.01
N ILE A 329 -46.45 -5.43 -3.06
CA ILE A 329 -47.53 -4.59 -2.54
C ILE A 329 -47.82 -3.55 -3.63
N SER A 330 -48.85 -3.83 -4.44
CA SER A 330 -49.49 -2.83 -5.29
C SER A 330 -50.18 -1.82 -4.38
N LEU A 331 -49.73 -0.56 -4.44
CA LEU A 331 -50.47 0.58 -3.90
C LEU A 331 -51.05 1.36 -5.09
N PHE A 332 -52.38 1.45 -5.08
CA PHE A 332 -53.19 2.38 -5.86
C PHE A 332 -52.92 3.83 -5.43
#